data_AF-A0A5E7KA32-F1
#
_entry.id   AF-A0A5E7KA32-F1
#
_cell.length_a   1.000
_cell.length_b   1.000
_cell.length_c   1.000
_cell.angle_alpha   90.00
_cell.angle_beta   90.00
_cell.angle_gamma   90.00
#
_symmetry.space_group_name_H-M   'P 1'
#
loop_
_entity.id
_entity.type
_entity.pdbx_description
1 polymer ?
#
loop_
_entity_poly.entity_id
_entity_poly.type
_entity_poly.pdbx_seq_one_letter_code
_entity_poly.pdbx_strand_id
1 'polypeptide(L)'
;MEITPEKNRLAQRSPVDTAIILLMIGTALLIIWLSFTNRTFWSAHWPGYSDMVSALPQPSAWLRWVLGDISEVAFYKHEFASIGLLAGAYLAYWANRTGKSWQGFAICYGTGLWPWLITSSLLGLLLSNLLWGWTLTADSWQPTFVAFVSLPAAMVLMFGGGWKVTINGAIMGAVLVTPICLLIVNYVCNPLGLPVVIGNVSGMAIASVIAFLLCRYLPSLVKSAESDLAEKPSEAPPANTRTPDYGVIWTLRRILADFSEAPFFGNELASIGLILGALLAYSLNPSSPVYGSGLLPQLIGAQALTSAIGIMIWRRQWMLRGWYPTYIPLVSVVPAALLTHGGSWQVIASSALLGALIAPPLACAIAKRLPADMHAYIGNVLSMAISTLLIIPLIGWLIAN
;
A
#
# COMPACT_ATOMS: atom_id res chain seq x y z
N MET A 1 -39.94 -23.13 -27.63
CA MET A 1 -38.84 -23.29 -28.60
C MET A 1 -38.93 -22.02 -29.45
N GLU A 2 -38.14 -20.98 -29.22
CA GLU A 2 -36.68 -20.92 -29.15
C GLU A 2 -36.18 -20.21 -27.89
N ILE A 3 -35.11 -20.74 -27.30
CA ILE A 3 -34.31 -20.10 -26.26
C ILE A 3 -33.07 -19.59 -27.00
N THR A 4 -32.92 -18.28 -27.14
CA THR A 4 -31.74 -17.65 -27.72
C THR A 4 -30.53 -17.86 -26.81
N PRO A 5 -29.38 -18.34 -27.32
CA PRO A 5 -28.21 -18.59 -26.52
C PRO A 5 -27.32 -17.33 -26.48
N GLU A 6 -27.64 -16.36 -25.63
CA GLU A 6 -26.65 -15.35 -25.20
C GLU A 6 -25.83 -15.89 -24.02
N LYS A 7 -25.02 -16.92 -24.28
CA LYS A 7 -24.03 -17.39 -23.30
C LYS A 7 -22.76 -17.77 -24.04
N ASN A 8 -21.67 -17.11 -23.66
CA ASN A 8 -20.29 -17.27 -24.13
C ASN A 8 -19.83 -16.35 -25.28
N ARG A 9 -19.95 -15.02 -25.12
CA ARG A 9 -18.80 -14.19 -25.52
C ARG A 9 -17.69 -14.43 -24.50
N LEU A 10 -16.78 -15.35 -24.81
CA LEU A 10 -15.45 -15.38 -24.21
C LEU A 10 -14.93 -13.94 -24.21
N ALA A 11 -14.74 -13.36 -23.03
CA ALA A 11 -14.25 -11.99 -22.88
C ALA A 11 -12.97 -11.84 -23.72
N GLN A 12 -13.08 -11.19 -24.87
CA GLN A 12 -11.92 -10.85 -25.69
C GLN A 12 -10.97 -10.06 -24.80
N ARG A 13 -9.71 -10.52 -24.69
CA ARG A 13 -8.67 -9.79 -23.97
C ARG A 13 -8.57 -8.41 -24.60
N SER A 14 -8.78 -7.36 -23.82
CA SER A 14 -8.62 -6.00 -24.35
C SER A 14 -7.14 -5.76 -24.66
N PRO A 15 -6.80 -4.91 -25.63
CA PRO A 15 -5.41 -4.54 -25.91
C PRO A 15 -4.68 -4.00 -24.67
N VAL A 16 -5.41 -3.36 -23.75
CA VAL A 16 -4.90 -2.89 -22.45
C VAL A 16 -4.48 -4.05 -21.55
N ASP A 17 -5.25 -5.13 -21.50
CA ASP A 17 -4.91 -6.33 -20.73
C ASP A 17 -3.62 -6.97 -21.23
N THR A 18 -3.48 -7.06 -22.56
CA THR A 18 -2.28 -7.59 -23.20
C THR A 18 -1.06 -6.73 -22.88
N ALA A 19 -1.19 -5.41 -22.93
CA ALA A 19 -0.10 -4.49 -22.59
C ALA A 19 0.34 -4.62 -21.13
N ILE A 20 -0.60 -4.69 -20.18
CA ILE A 20 -0.28 -4.86 -18.75
C ILE A 20 0.44 -6.18 -18.51
N ILE A 21 -0.05 -7.29 -19.09
CA ILE A 21 0.56 -8.61 -18.93
C ILE A 21 1.98 -8.62 -19.52
N LEU A 22 2.18 -8.06 -20.72
CA LEU A 22 3.48 -8.00 -21.35
C LEU A 22 4.47 -7.14 -20.55
N LEU A 23 4.00 -6.02 -20.00
CA LEU A 23 4.83 -5.15 -19.15
C LEU A 23 5.26 -5.88 -17.87
N MET A 24 4.32 -6.54 -17.20
CA MET A 24 4.58 -7.36 -16.00
C MET A 24 5.62 -8.47 -16.26
N ILE A 25 5.42 -9.23 -17.34
CA ILE A 25 6.34 -10.31 -17.75
C ILE A 25 7.71 -9.73 -18.13
N GLY A 26 7.73 -8.65 -18.91
CA GLY A 26 8.95 -7.98 -19.35
C GLY A 26 9.76 -7.45 -18.17
N THR A 27 9.12 -6.80 -17.20
CA THR A 27 9.77 -6.30 -15.98
C THR A 27 10.33 -7.45 -15.13
N ALA A 28 9.57 -8.54 -14.94
CA ALA A 28 10.03 -9.70 -14.19
C ALA A 28 11.24 -10.38 -14.87
N LEU A 29 11.18 -10.59 -16.19
CA LEU A 29 12.28 -11.18 -16.96
C LEU A 29 13.52 -10.31 -16.96
N LEU A 30 13.36 -8.98 -17.09
CA LEU A 30 14.47 -8.03 -17.03
C LEU A 30 15.20 -8.09 -15.69
N ILE A 31 14.45 -8.17 -14.58
CA ILE A 31 15.01 -8.24 -13.22
C ILE A 31 15.74 -9.56 -12.99
N ILE A 32 15.13 -10.67 -13.41
CA ILE A 32 15.75 -12.00 -13.34
C ILE A 32 17.05 -11.98 -14.16
N TRP A 33 17.00 -11.51 -15.41
CA TRP A 33 18.17 -11.44 -16.27
C TRP A 33 19.29 -10.58 -15.65
N LEU A 34 19.00 -9.34 -15.24
CA LEU A 34 19.97 -8.45 -14.60
C LEU A 34 20.61 -9.06 -13.36
N SER A 35 19.88 -9.89 -12.62
CA SER A 35 20.37 -10.50 -11.38
C SER A 35 21.21 -11.75 -11.63
N PHE A 36 20.84 -12.58 -12.61
CA PHE A 36 21.64 -13.74 -13.00
C PHE A 36 22.93 -13.35 -13.75
N THR A 37 22.92 -12.27 -14.53
CA THR A 37 24.13 -11.78 -15.23
C THR A 37 25.19 -11.28 -14.24
N ASN A 38 24.81 -10.84 -13.03
CA ASN A 38 25.72 -10.37 -12.00
C ASN A 38 26.00 -11.42 -10.89
N ARG A 39 25.67 -12.70 -11.13
CA ARG A 39 25.73 -13.78 -10.12
C ARG A 39 27.13 -14.05 -9.57
N THR A 40 28.19 -13.78 -10.31
CA THR A 40 29.59 -14.02 -9.90
C THR A 40 30.04 -13.16 -8.72
N PHE A 41 29.25 -12.16 -8.30
CA PHE A 41 29.57 -11.24 -7.23
C PHE A 41 28.94 -11.58 -5.87
N TRP A 42 28.07 -12.61 -5.79
CA TRP A 42 27.25 -12.85 -4.59
C TRP A 42 27.35 -14.30 -4.09
N SER A 43 27.47 -14.46 -2.76
CA SER A 43 27.44 -15.77 -2.10
C SER A 43 26.01 -16.35 -1.99
N ALA A 44 24.99 -15.49 -2.07
CA ALA A 44 23.57 -15.85 -2.07
C ALA A 44 22.98 -15.89 -3.50
N HIS A 45 21.81 -16.53 -3.66
CA HIS A 45 21.12 -16.63 -4.95
C HIS A 45 20.53 -15.28 -5.43
N TRP A 46 20.46 -14.29 -4.54
CA TRP A 46 19.98 -12.93 -4.81
C TRP A 46 20.72 -11.90 -3.94
N PRO A 47 21.00 -10.67 -4.43
CA PRO A 47 21.66 -9.66 -3.62
C PRO A 47 20.83 -9.23 -2.40
N GLY A 48 21.49 -9.03 -1.26
CA GLY A 48 20.88 -8.56 -0.03
C GLY A 48 20.49 -7.08 -0.08
N TYR A 49 19.90 -6.58 1.00
CA TYR A 49 19.49 -5.18 1.10
C TYR A 49 20.70 -4.23 1.08
N SER A 50 21.76 -4.54 1.83
CA SER A 50 23.01 -3.77 1.87
C SER A 50 23.68 -3.69 0.49
N ASP A 51 23.59 -4.77 -0.28
CA ASP A 51 24.14 -4.87 -1.62
C ASP A 51 23.39 -3.94 -2.58
N MET A 52 22.05 -3.91 -2.48
CA MET A 52 21.22 -2.99 -3.25
C MET A 52 21.51 -1.52 -2.89
N VAL A 53 21.64 -1.21 -1.60
CA VAL A 53 21.92 0.15 -1.10
C VAL A 53 23.30 0.64 -1.58
N SER A 54 24.34 -0.19 -1.43
CA SER A 54 25.70 0.18 -1.86
C SER A 54 25.82 0.33 -3.38
N ALA A 55 25.02 -0.40 -4.15
CA ALA A 55 24.99 -0.33 -5.60
C ALA A 55 24.02 0.72 -6.17
N LEU A 56 23.32 1.53 -5.35
CA LEU A 56 22.29 2.50 -5.78
C LEU A 56 22.66 3.38 -6.99
N PRO A 57 23.91 3.86 -7.17
CA PRO A 57 24.29 4.62 -8.36
C PRO A 57 24.16 3.84 -9.68
N GLN A 58 24.13 2.50 -9.62
CA GLN A 58 23.96 1.64 -10.78
C GLN A 58 22.49 1.61 -11.21
N PRO A 59 22.17 1.75 -12.52
CA PRO A 59 20.79 1.76 -13.01
C PRO A 59 19.96 0.54 -12.61
N SER A 60 20.58 -0.64 -12.51
CA SER A 60 19.93 -1.88 -12.09
C SER A 60 19.50 -1.86 -10.62
N ALA A 61 20.36 -1.37 -9.72
CA ALA A 61 20.05 -1.24 -8.31
C ALA A 61 19.01 -0.14 -8.07
N TRP A 62 19.12 0.98 -8.80
CA TRP A 62 18.10 2.04 -8.77
C TRP A 62 16.73 1.52 -9.23
N LEU A 63 16.66 0.75 -10.32
CA LEU A 63 15.40 0.15 -10.78
C LEU A 63 14.80 -0.80 -9.73
N ARG A 64 15.64 -1.64 -9.11
CA ARG A 64 15.23 -2.53 -8.01
C ARG A 64 14.73 -1.73 -6.80
N TRP A 65 15.39 -0.61 -6.48
CA TRP A 65 14.96 0.30 -5.43
C TRP A 65 13.55 0.84 -5.70
N VAL A 66 13.34 1.46 -6.87
CA VAL A 66 12.06 2.04 -7.29
C VAL A 66 10.96 0.98 -7.29
N LEU A 67 11.24 -0.23 -7.78
CA LEU A 67 10.27 -1.32 -7.73
C LEU A 67 10.01 -1.79 -6.30
N GLY A 68 11.03 -1.87 -5.45
CA GLY A 68 10.91 -2.22 -4.05
C GLY A 68 10.04 -1.24 -3.25
N ASP A 69 10.01 0.04 -3.61
CA ASP A 69 9.15 1.06 -2.94
C ASP A 69 7.66 0.65 -2.94
N ILE A 70 7.18 -0.04 -3.98
CA ILE A 70 5.76 -0.44 -4.10
C ILE A 70 5.32 -1.34 -2.93
N SER A 71 6.21 -2.21 -2.42
CA SER A 71 5.93 -3.11 -1.29
C SER A 71 6.41 -2.55 0.05
N GLU A 72 7.00 -1.36 0.06
CA GLU A 72 7.58 -0.74 1.25
C GLU A 72 6.51 -0.28 2.25
N VAL A 73 5.29 -0.04 1.78
CA VAL A 73 4.14 0.22 2.67
C VAL A 73 3.85 -0.93 3.64
N ALA A 74 4.21 -2.17 3.27
CA ALA A 74 4.12 -3.35 4.13
C ALA A 74 5.44 -3.66 4.83
N PHE A 75 6.44 -2.77 4.72
CA PHE A 75 7.80 -2.90 5.28
C PHE A 75 8.62 -4.04 4.66
N TYR A 76 8.23 -4.54 3.49
CA TYR A 76 8.98 -5.61 2.82
C TYR A 76 10.12 -5.10 1.95
N LYS A 77 9.92 -3.95 1.28
CA LYS A 77 10.92 -3.26 0.44
C LYS A 77 11.66 -4.22 -0.50
N HIS A 78 10.93 -4.87 -1.40
CA HIS A 78 11.52 -5.84 -2.33
C HIS A 78 10.73 -5.96 -3.66
N GLU A 79 11.43 -6.04 -4.78
CA GLU A 79 10.87 -6.10 -6.14
C GLU A 79 9.91 -7.28 -6.35
N PHE A 80 10.22 -8.48 -5.86
CA PHE A 80 9.31 -9.63 -5.96
C PHE A 80 8.00 -9.45 -5.20
N ALA A 81 8.05 -8.86 -4.00
CA ALA A 81 6.84 -8.52 -3.25
C ALA A 81 5.99 -7.50 -4.03
N SER A 82 6.64 -6.51 -4.62
CA SER A 82 5.99 -5.50 -5.45
C SER A 82 5.34 -6.06 -6.72
N ILE A 83 6.06 -6.89 -7.47
CA ILE A 83 5.53 -7.55 -8.68
C ILE A 83 4.37 -8.47 -8.31
N GLY A 84 4.52 -9.24 -7.23
CA GLY A 84 3.46 -10.08 -6.71
C GLY A 84 2.21 -9.28 -6.35
N LEU A 85 2.37 -8.17 -5.63
CA LEU A 85 1.28 -7.26 -5.29
C LEU A 85 0.55 -6.75 -6.54
N LEU A 86 1.28 -6.24 -7.53
CA LEU A 86 0.70 -5.74 -8.78
C LEU A 86 0.02 -6.85 -9.59
N ALA A 87 0.59 -8.05 -9.61
CA ALA A 87 0.02 -9.22 -10.30
C ALA A 87 -1.32 -9.62 -9.68
N GLY A 88 -1.34 -9.73 -8.35
CA GLY A 88 -2.55 -10.06 -7.61
C GLY A 88 -3.60 -8.96 -7.73
N ALA A 89 -3.20 -7.69 -7.70
CA ALA A 89 -4.09 -6.54 -7.89
C ALA A 89 -4.71 -6.51 -9.30
N TYR A 90 -3.91 -6.76 -10.34
CA TYR A 90 -4.41 -6.88 -11.71
C TYR A 90 -5.38 -8.05 -11.86
N LEU A 91 -5.04 -9.22 -11.30
CA LEU A 91 -5.91 -10.39 -11.32
C LEU A 91 -7.25 -10.11 -10.62
N ALA A 92 -7.22 -9.43 -9.48
CA ALA A 92 -8.40 -8.99 -8.74
C ALA A 92 -9.24 -7.99 -9.53
N TYR A 93 -8.62 -6.99 -10.16
CA TYR A 93 -9.29 -6.03 -11.02
C TYR A 93 -9.97 -6.72 -12.20
N TRP A 94 -9.26 -7.62 -12.88
CA TRP A 94 -9.79 -8.41 -13.98
C TRP A 94 -10.97 -9.30 -13.54
N ALA A 95 -10.83 -9.95 -12.39
CA ALA A 95 -11.88 -10.81 -11.84
C ALA A 95 -13.12 -10.00 -11.44
N ASN A 96 -12.92 -8.82 -10.84
CA ASN A 96 -13.99 -7.91 -10.44
C ASN A 96 -14.77 -7.41 -11.66
N ARG A 97 -14.09 -6.82 -12.64
CA ARG A 97 -14.74 -6.28 -13.85
C ARG A 97 -15.44 -7.35 -14.70
N THR A 98 -15.02 -8.63 -14.59
CA THR A 98 -15.65 -9.75 -15.31
C THR A 98 -16.66 -10.52 -14.46
N GLY A 99 -17.02 -10.02 -13.28
CA GLY A 99 -18.06 -10.59 -12.42
C GLY A 99 -17.72 -11.98 -11.86
N LYS A 100 -16.44 -12.31 -11.70
CA LYS A 100 -16.04 -13.62 -11.15
C LYS A 100 -16.40 -13.73 -9.68
N SER A 101 -16.94 -14.88 -9.29
CA SER A 101 -17.32 -15.17 -7.90
C SER A 101 -16.11 -15.26 -6.95
N TRP A 102 -14.93 -15.59 -7.48
CA TRP A 102 -13.68 -15.70 -6.71
C TRP A 102 -12.89 -14.39 -6.64
N GLN A 103 -13.40 -13.27 -7.18
CA GLN A 103 -12.68 -12.00 -7.31
C GLN A 103 -12.09 -11.44 -6.00
N GLY A 104 -12.61 -11.90 -4.88
CA GLY A 104 -12.21 -11.41 -3.59
C GLY A 104 -13.13 -10.33 -3.04
N PHE A 105 -12.62 -9.51 -2.13
CA PHE A 105 -13.16 -8.18 -1.85
C PHE A 105 -13.01 -7.29 -3.10
N ALA A 106 -13.96 -6.40 -3.33
CA ALA A 106 -13.91 -5.55 -4.51
C ALA A 106 -12.70 -4.60 -4.44
N ILE A 107 -11.75 -4.74 -5.39
CA ILE A 107 -10.56 -3.89 -5.43
C ILE A 107 -10.91 -2.41 -5.57
N CYS A 108 -10.16 -1.53 -4.89
CA CYS A 108 -10.39 -0.07 -4.88
C CYS A 108 -11.83 0.28 -4.51
N TYR A 109 -12.34 -0.37 -3.48
CA TYR A 109 -13.71 -0.20 -2.96
C TYR A 109 -14.81 -0.50 -3.99
N GLY A 110 -14.48 -1.24 -5.05
CA GLY A 110 -15.42 -1.56 -6.14
C GLY A 110 -15.72 -0.39 -7.07
N THR A 111 -14.95 0.70 -7.01
CA THR A 111 -15.15 1.90 -7.85
C THR A 111 -14.83 1.70 -9.33
N GLY A 112 -14.11 0.63 -9.68
CA GLY A 112 -13.59 0.41 -11.04
C GLY A 112 -12.42 1.33 -11.42
N LEU A 113 -11.95 2.18 -10.51
CA LEU A 113 -10.90 3.18 -10.77
C LEU A 113 -9.47 2.64 -10.66
N TRP A 114 -9.29 1.34 -10.44
CA TRP A 114 -7.97 0.74 -10.23
C TRP A 114 -6.93 1.13 -11.29
N PRO A 115 -7.21 1.15 -12.62
CA PRO A 115 -6.22 1.56 -13.62
C PRO A 115 -5.74 3.00 -13.42
N TRP A 116 -6.66 3.95 -13.16
CA TRP A 116 -6.30 5.34 -12.92
C TRP A 116 -5.53 5.51 -11.61
N LEU A 117 -5.95 4.79 -10.57
CA LEU A 117 -5.32 4.80 -9.27
C LEU A 117 -3.89 4.29 -9.35
N ILE A 118 -3.67 3.11 -9.94
CA ILE A 118 -2.33 2.54 -10.05
C ILE A 118 -1.42 3.39 -10.95
N THR A 119 -1.94 3.94 -12.04
CA THR A 119 -1.16 4.85 -12.90
C THR A 119 -0.74 6.11 -12.15
N SER A 120 -1.65 6.73 -11.39
CA SER A 120 -1.36 7.91 -10.57
C SER A 120 -0.29 7.62 -9.52
N SER A 121 -0.44 6.51 -8.80
CA SER A 121 0.51 6.06 -7.77
C SER A 121 1.88 5.72 -8.34
N LEU A 122 1.97 4.97 -9.44
CA LEU A 122 3.24 4.61 -10.07
C LEU A 122 3.94 5.84 -10.66
N LEU A 123 3.19 6.77 -11.26
CA LEU A 123 3.75 8.02 -11.77
C LEU A 123 4.27 8.89 -10.62
N GLY A 124 3.50 9.02 -9.54
CA GLY A 124 3.92 9.77 -8.34
C GLY A 124 5.16 9.16 -7.68
N LEU A 125 5.25 7.83 -7.65
CA LEU A 125 6.43 7.10 -7.18
C LEU A 125 7.67 7.38 -8.04
N LEU A 126 7.53 7.27 -9.36
CA LEU A 126 8.61 7.54 -10.30
C LEU A 126 9.08 8.98 -10.19
N LEU A 127 8.16 9.95 -10.20
CA LEU A 127 8.47 11.37 -10.02
C LEU A 127 9.15 11.64 -8.68
N SER A 128 8.72 10.97 -7.60
CA SER A 128 9.36 11.11 -6.29
C SER A 128 10.80 10.62 -6.30
N ASN A 129 11.06 9.47 -6.92
CA ASN A 129 12.42 8.95 -7.07
C ASN A 129 13.29 9.83 -7.99
N LEU A 130 12.73 10.41 -9.04
CA LEU A 130 13.47 11.32 -9.94
C LEU A 130 13.81 12.66 -9.27
N LEU A 131 12.86 13.25 -8.54
CA LEU A 131 13.02 14.56 -7.91
C LEU A 131 13.78 14.51 -6.60
N TRP A 132 13.65 13.41 -5.85
CA TRP A 132 14.16 13.30 -4.47
C TRP A 132 15.09 12.12 -4.25
N GLY A 133 15.30 11.24 -5.25
CA GLY A 133 16.20 10.09 -5.10
C GLY A 133 17.64 10.46 -4.77
N TRP A 134 18.07 11.69 -5.09
CA TRP A 134 19.37 12.22 -4.69
C TRP A 134 19.55 12.36 -3.17
N THR A 135 18.46 12.33 -2.40
CA THR A 135 18.50 12.36 -0.92
C THR A 135 18.82 10.99 -0.31
N LEU A 136 18.80 9.92 -1.11
CA LEU A 136 19.20 8.59 -0.70
C LEU A 136 20.72 8.49 -0.66
N THR A 137 21.25 8.02 0.46
CA THR A 137 22.67 7.68 0.62
C THR A 137 22.78 6.31 1.25
N ALA A 138 23.99 5.75 1.29
CA ALA A 138 24.22 4.47 1.94
C ALA A 138 23.80 4.47 3.43
N ASP A 139 23.86 5.64 4.08
CA ASP A 139 23.61 5.81 5.50
C ASP A 139 22.25 6.47 5.80
N SER A 140 21.54 6.96 4.78
CA SER A 140 20.28 7.69 4.96
C SER A 140 19.15 7.09 4.12
N TRP A 141 18.28 6.32 4.79
CA TRP A 141 17.02 5.87 4.23
C TRP A 141 16.06 7.05 4.03
N GLN A 142 15.29 7.05 2.93
CA GLN A 142 14.34 8.12 2.62
C GLN A 142 12.99 7.57 2.15
N PRO A 143 11.88 8.26 2.47
CA PRO A 143 10.51 7.81 2.20
C PRO A 143 10.06 8.05 0.75
N THR A 144 10.79 7.56 -0.25
CA THR A 144 10.40 7.75 -1.67
C THR A 144 9.11 7.03 -2.05
N PHE A 145 8.75 5.96 -1.33
CA PHE A 145 7.53 5.19 -1.56
C PHE A 145 6.23 5.92 -1.21
N VAL A 146 6.28 6.98 -0.39
CA VAL A 146 5.07 7.55 0.22
C VAL A 146 4.07 8.08 -0.80
N ALA A 147 4.54 8.55 -1.96
CA ALA A 147 3.68 8.97 -3.05
C ALA A 147 2.85 7.79 -3.61
N PHE A 148 3.37 6.56 -3.62
CA PHE A 148 2.64 5.40 -4.13
C PHE A 148 1.36 5.11 -3.32
N VAL A 149 1.40 5.32 -2.00
CA VAL A 149 0.35 4.86 -1.06
C VAL A 149 -0.46 5.97 -0.39
N SER A 150 -0.45 7.17 -0.96
CA SER A 150 -1.09 8.33 -0.32
C SER A 150 -1.95 9.14 -1.31
N LEU A 151 -1.57 10.39 -1.52
CA LEU A 151 -2.33 11.41 -2.21
C LEU A 151 -2.67 11.07 -3.66
N PRO A 152 -1.75 10.52 -4.49
CA PRO A 152 -2.08 10.18 -5.88
C PRO A 152 -3.28 9.24 -6.01
N ALA A 153 -3.38 8.23 -5.14
CA ALA A 153 -4.50 7.30 -5.11
C ALA A 153 -5.77 7.95 -4.53
N ALA A 154 -5.63 8.69 -3.44
CA ALA A 154 -6.76 9.38 -2.82
C ALA A 154 -7.40 10.43 -3.75
N MET A 155 -6.60 11.11 -4.57
CA MET A 155 -7.06 12.05 -5.60
C MET A 155 -7.97 11.37 -6.61
N VAL A 156 -7.56 10.20 -7.12
CA VAL A 156 -8.38 9.43 -8.07
C VAL A 156 -9.67 8.93 -7.42
N LEU A 157 -9.62 8.47 -6.17
CA LEU A 157 -10.80 7.98 -5.46
C LEU A 157 -11.80 9.09 -5.11
N MET A 158 -11.32 10.31 -4.84
CA MET A 158 -12.17 11.48 -4.53
C MET A 158 -12.74 12.15 -5.77
N PHE A 159 -11.91 12.34 -6.80
CA PHE A 159 -12.25 13.17 -7.96
C PHE A 159 -12.53 12.36 -9.23
N GLY A 160 -12.40 11.03 -9.18
CA GLY A 160 -12.66 10.12 -10.28
C GLY A 160 -11.43 9.87 -11.16
N GLY A 161 -11.67 9.13 -12.25
CA GLY A 161 -10.65 8.81 -13.24
C GLY A 161 -10.36 9.97 -14.20
N GLY A 162 -9.27 9.84 -14.96
CA GLY A 162 -8.90 10.77 -16.03
C GLY A 162 -7.47 11.27 -15.88
N TRP A 163 -6.85 11.61 -17.02
CA TRP A 163 -5.45 12.04 -17.08
C TRP A 163 -5.16 13.26 -16.23
N LYS A 164 -6.10 14.20 -16.16
CA LYS A 164 -5.95 15.42 -15.35
C LYS A 164 -5.79 15.12 -13.86
N VAL A 165 -6.71 14.33 -13.29
CA VAL A 165 -6.67 13.90 -11.88
C VAL A 165 -5.44 13.03 -11.62
N THR A 166 -5.14 12.11 -12.55
CA THR A 166 -4.01 11.17 -12.44
C THR A 166 -2.66 11.91 -12.42
N ILE A 167 -2.44 12.83 -13.36
CA ILE A 167 -1.18 13.58 -13.46
C ILE A 167 -1.05 14.58 -12.30
N ASN A 168 -2.10 15.33 -11.98
CA ASN A 168 -2.04 16.28 -10.86
C ASN A 168 -1.88 15.55 -9.51
N GLY A 169 -2.54 14.40 -9.34
CA GLY A 169 -2.35 13.54 -8.17
C GLY A 169 -0.90 13.10 -8.03
N ALA A 170 -0.30 12.57 -9.11
CA ALA A 170 1.10 12.16 -9.14
C ALA A 170 2.07 13.33 -8.83
N ILE A 171 1.87 14.50 -9.45
CA ILE A 171 2.69 15.70 -9.22
C ILE A 171 2.57 16.15 -7.77
N MET A 172 1.35 16.26 -7.23
CA MET A 172 1.15 16.65 -5.83
C MET A 172 1.75 15.62 -4.87
N GLY A 173 1.68 14.33 -5.18
CA GLY A 173 2.38 13.28 -4.44
C GLY A 173 3.88 13.56 -4.35
N ALA A 174 4.52 13.78 -5.51
CA ALA A 174 5.96 14.00 -5.57
C ALA A 174 6.41 15.36 -5.00
N VAL A 175 5.63 16.43 -5.18
CA VAL A 175 6.03 17.81 -4.83
C VAL A 175 5.54 18.24 -3.44
N LEU A 176 4.48 17.63 -2.89
CA LEU A 176 3.99 17.95 -1.55
C LEU A 176 4.28 16.82 -0.57
N VAL A 177 3.88 15.59 -0.88
CA VAL A 177 3.95 14.48 0.09
C VAL A 177 5.39 14.11 0.39
N THR A 178 6.17 13.78 -0.64
CA THR A 178 7.55 13.33 -0.48
C THR A 178 8.43 14.32 0.29
N PRO A 179 8.50 15.63 -0.07
CA PRO A 179 9.33 16.57 0.68
C PRO A 179 8.86 16.81 2.11
N ILE A 180 7.55 16.84 2.39
CA ILE A 180 7.09 17.00 3.77
C ILE A 180 7.45 15.75 4.61
N CYS A 181 7.34 14.55 4.03
CA CYS A 181 7.80 13.33 4.69
C CYS A 181 9.32 13.37 4.94
N LEU A 182 10.11 13.76 3.94
CA LEU A 182 11.56 13.95 4.07
C LEU A 182 11.91 14.92 5.20
N LEU A 183 11.22 16.07 5.27
CA LEU A 183 11.46 17.07 6.30
C LEU A 183 11.20 16.51 7.71
N ILE A 184 10.05 15.85 7.91
CA ILE A 184 9.71 15.31 9.23
C ILE A 184 10.63 14.14 9.59
N VAL A 185 10.93 13.23 8.66
CA VAL A 185 11.84 12.11 8.92
C VAL A 185 13.22 12.61 9.32
N ASN A 186 13.83 13.50 8.52
CA ASN A 186 15.21 13.92 8.72
C ASN A 186 15.38 14.90 9.88
N TYR A 187 14.41 15.79 10.13
CA TYR A 187 14.55 16.85 11.13
C TYR A 187 13.74 16.62 12.42
N VAL A 188 12.86 15.63 12.46
CA VAL A 188 12.08 15.30 13.66
C VAL A 188 12.32 13.86 14.08
N CYS A 189 12.10 12.88 13.21
CA CYS A 189 12.20 11.47 13.60
C CYS A 189 13.64 11.04 13.90
N ASN A 190 14.57 11.30 12.98
CA ASN A 190 15.96 10.87 13.13
C ASN A 190 16.63 11.50 14.37
N PRO A 191 16.53 12.83 14.64
CA PRO A 191 17.13 13.44 15.83
C PRO A 191 16.53 12.95 17.16
N LEU A 192 15.24 12.59 17.16
CA LEU A 192 14.54 12.10 18.35
C LEU A 192 14.58 10.57 18.50
N GLY A 193 15.23 9.86 17.57
CA GLY A 193 15.25 8.39 17.55
C GLY A 193 13.87 7.76 17.38
N LEU A 194 12.92 8.48 16.77
CA LEU A 194 11.56 7.98 16.56
C LEU A 194 11.49 7.09 15.32
N PRO A 195 10.61 6.06 15.30
CA PRO A 195 10.36 5.27 14.10
C PRO A 195 9.96 6.14 12.91
N VAL A 196 10.65 5.96 11.77
CA VAL A 196 10.46 6.77 10.56
C VAL A 196 9.03 6.75 10.00
N VAL A 197 8.26 5.69 10.29
CA VAL A 197 6.84 5.61 9.90
C VAL A 197 6.03 6.79 10.44
N ILE A 198 6.36 7.32 11.62
CA ILE A 198 5.69 8.47 12.21
C ILE A 198 5.86 9.69 11.30
N GLY A 199 7.07 9.91 10.78
CA GLY A 199 7.37 11.00 9.86
C GLY A 199 6.65 10.83 8.53
N ASN A 200 6.66 9.62 7.98
CA ASN A 200 6.00 9.29 6.71
C ASN A 200 4.51 9.60 6.77
N VAL A 201 3.81 9.02 7.75
CA VAL A 201 2.35 9.11 7.83
C VAL A 201 1.86 10.48 8.31
N SER A 202 2.65 11.19 9.13
CA SER A 202 2.39 12.60 9.47
C SER A 202 2.56 13.51 8.25
N GLY A 203 3.62 13.30 7.46
CA GLY A 203 3.85 14.05 6.23
C GLY A 203 2.76 13.80 5.19
N MET A 204 2.32 12.55 5.03
CA MET A 204 1.14 12.21 4.24
C MET A 204 -0.08 13.00 4.69
N ALA A 205 -0.44 13.01 5.98
CA ALA A 205 -1.58 13.77 6.47
C ALA A 205 -1.50 15.26 6.12
N ILE A 206 -0.40 15.92 6.47
CA ILE A 206 -0.22 17.37 6.29
C ILE A 206 -0.27 17.73 4.80
N ALA A 207 0.50 17.03 3.97
CA ALA A 207 0.54 17.28 2.53
C ALA A 207 -0.83 17.09 1.87
N SER A 208 -1.60 16.12 2.35
CA SER A 208 -2.92 15.81 1.79
C SER A 208 -3.96 16.85 2.16
N VAL A 209 -3.93 17.36 3.40
CA VAL A 209 -4.76 18.50 3.79
C VAL A 209 -4.46 19.70 2.90
N ILE A 210 -3.18 20.02 2.69
CA ILE A 210 -2.77 21.11 1.79
C ILE A 210 -3.29 20.87 0.37
N ALA A 211 -3.12 19.66 -0.17
CA ALA A 211 -3.56 19.32 -1.52
C ALA A 211 -5.08 19.39 -1.71
N PHE A 212 -5.88 18.88 -0.77
CA PHE A 212 -7.34 18.98 -0.86
C PHE A 212 -7.82 20.43 -0.71
N LEU A 213 -7.19 21.24 0.15
CA LEU A 213 -7.45 22.67 0.20
C LEU A 213 -7.12 23.36 -1.13
N LEU A 214 -5.99 23.01 -1.76
CA LEU A 214 -5.65 23.51 -3.10
C LEU A 214 -6.71 23.11 -4.14
N CYS A 215 -7.19 21.86 -4.13
CA CYS A 215 -8.25 21.41 -5.03
C CYS A 215 -9.59 22.12 -4.78
N ARG A 216 -9.88 22.47 -3.52
CA ARG A 216 -11.06 23.25 -3.14
C ARG A 216 -10.99 24.68 -3.66
N TYR A 217 -9.84 25.36 -3.51
CA TYR A 217 -9.65 26.74 -3.94
C TYR A 217 -9.36 26.90 -5.43
N LEU A 218 -8.78 25.87 -6.05
CA LEU A 218 -8.49 25.79 -7.49
C LEU A 218 -9.15 24.53 -8.09
N PRO A 219 -10.48 24.49 -8.25
CA PRO A 219 -11.18 23.31 -8.79
C PRO A 219 -10.74 22.91 -10.19
N SER A 220 -10.14 23.85 -10.94
CA SER A 220 -9.53 23.62 -12.24
C SER A 220 -8.37 22.62 -12.19
N LEU A 221 -7.84 22.25 -11.03
CA LEU A 221 -6.84 21.18 -10.89
C LEU A 221 -7.43 19.78 -11.09
N VAL A 222 -8.72 19.60 -10.80
CA VAL A 222 -9.36 18.28 -10.81
C VAL A 222 -10.57 18.20 -11.74
N LYS A 223 -11.25 19.32 -11.98
CA LYS A 223 -12.39 19.40 -12.91
C LYS A 223 -11.90 19.71 -14.32
N SER A 224 -12.37 18.98 -15.32
CA SER A 224 -12.24 19.33 -16.74
C SER A 224 -13.54 19.99 -17.23
N ALA A 225 -13.48 20.87 -18.24
CA ALA A 225 -14.68 21.48 -18.83
C ALA A 225 -15.66 20.42 -19.40
N GLU A 226 -15.14 19.27 -19.83
CA GLU A 226 -15.93 18.11 -20.27
C GLU A 226 -16.50 17.29 -19.10
N SER A 227 -16.06 17.50 -17.86
CA SER A 227 -16.57 16.78 -16.68
C SER A 227 -18.01 17.16 -16.33
N ASP A 228 -18.50 18.30 -16.82
CA ASP A 228 -19.90 18.70 -16.67
C ASP A 228 -20.81 18.02 -17.73
N LEU A 229 -20.22 17.42 -18.78
CA LEU A 229 -20.91 16.69 -19.85
C LEU A 229 -20.69 15.17 -19.77
N ALA A 230 -19.60 14.73 -19.14
CA ALA A 230 -19.39 13.33 -18.81
C ALA A 230 -20.43 12.93 -17.77
N GLU A 231 -21.37 12.08 -18.18
CA GLU A 231 -22.24 11.33 -17.30
C GLU A 231 -21.45 10.91 -16.06
N LYS A 232 -21.98 11.21 -14.87
CA LYS A 232 -21.54 10.60 -13.61
C LYS A 232 -21.15 9.16 -13.95
N PRO A 233 -19.93 8.68 -13.61
CA PRO A 233 -19.55 7.33 -13.94
C PRO A 233 -20.71 6.43 -13.54
N SER A 234 -21.31 5.76 -14.54
CA SER A 234 -22.42 4.85 -14.35
C SER A 234 -22.07 4.00 -13.13
N GLU A 235 -22.91 4.06 -12.10
CA GLU A 235 -22.72 3.26 -10.88
C GLU A 235 -22.26 1.89 -11.34
N ALA A 236 -21.01 1.53 -11.01
CA ALA A 236 -20.50 0.21 -11.32
C ALA A 236 -21.58 -0.78 -10.87
N PRO A 237 -21.96 -1.76 -11.72
CA PRO A 237 -23.11 -2.62 -11.45
C PRO A 237 -23.00 -3.09 -10.02
N PRO A 238 -24.05 -2.90 -9.19
CA PRO A 238 -23.94 -2.98 -7.76
C PRO A 238 -23.23 -4.28 -7.40
N ALA A 239 -22.08 -4.15 -6.72
CA ALA A 239 -21.39 -5.29 -6.16
C ALA A 239 -22.46 -6.12 -5.43
N ASN A 240 -22.61 -7.41 -5.81
CA ASN A 240 -23.66 -8.31 -5.35
C ASN A 240 -24.29 -7.84 -4.03
N THR A 241 -25.51 -7.33 -4.07
CA THR A 241 -26.28 -6.74 -2.96
C THR A 241 -26.59 -7.72 -1.81
N ARG A 242 -25.93 -8.88 -1.80
CA ARG A 242 -25.97 -9.83 -0.69
C ARG A 242 -25.17 -9.23 0.45
N THR A 243 -25.86 -8.97 1.56
CA THR A 243 -25.24 -8.72 2.85
C THR A 243 -24.14 -9.77 3.08
N PRO A 244 -22.88 -9.38 3.26
CA PRO A 244 -21.81 -10.34 3.48
C PRO A 244 -22.14 -11.21 4.69
N ASP A 245 -22.00 -12.53 4.54
CA ASP A 245 -21.92 -13.39 5.71
C ASP A 245 -20.56 -13.13 6.35
N TYR A 246 -20.57 -12.49 7.53
CA TYR A 246 -19.36 -12.16 8.27
C TYR A 246 -18.69 -13.38 8.91
N GLY A 247 -19.05 -14.62 8.54
CA GLY A 247 -18.51 -15.87 9.08
C GLY A 247 -16.99 -16.07 8.95
N VAL A 248 -16.53 -17.30 9.24
CA VAL A 248 -15.09 -17.63 9.31
C VAL A 248 -14.38 -17.36 7.98
N ILE A 249 -14.99 -17.75 6.85
CA ILE A 249 -14.40 -17.54 5.51
C ILE A 249 -14.23 -16.05 5.22
N TRP A 250 -15.24 -15.23 5.52
CA TRP A 250 -15.15 -13.78 5.37
C TRP A 250 -14.03 -13.19 6.23
N THR A 251 -13.93 -13.67 7.48
CA THR A 251 -12.89 -13.24 8.43
C THR A 251 -11.49 -13.53 7.89
N LEU A 252 -11.23 -14.77 7.44
CA LEU A 252 -9.93 -15.16 6.86
C LEU A 252 -9.58 -14.34 5.61
N ARG A 253 -10.57 -14.12 4.73
CA ARG A 253 -10.38 -13.32 3.52
C ARG A 253 -10.08 -11.86 3.85
N ARG A 254 -10.74 -11.30 4.88
CA ARG A 254 -10.50 -9.92 5.33
C ARG A 254 -9.13 -9.77 5.98
N ILE A 255 -8.70 -10.77 6.76
CA ILE A 255 -7.35 -10.79 7.34
C ILE A 255 -6.29 -10.68 6.24
N LEU A 256 -6.45 -11.48 5.18
CA LEU A 256 -5.58 -11.40 4.01
C LEU A 256 -5.70 -10.05 3.30
N ALA A 257 -6.92 -9.57 3.04
CA ALA A 257 -7.13 -8.31 2.32
C ALA A 257 -6.51 -7.08 3.02
N ASP A 258 -6.36 -7.09 4.35
CA ASP A 258 -5.73 -5.99 5.11
C ASP A 258 -4.27 -5.71 4.67
N PHE A 259 -3.52 -6.71 4.20
CA PHE A 259 -2.14 -6.52 3.71
C PHE A 259 -2.03 -5.64 2.46
N SER A 260 -3.11 -5.47 1.70
CA SER A 260 -3.13 -4.64 0.48
C SER A 260 -4.07 -3.44 0.61
N GLU A 261 -4.59 -3.16 1.80
CA GLU A 261 -5.51 -2.04 2.04
C GLU A 261 -4.78 -0.69 2.02
N ALA A 262 -3.53 -0.63 2.45
CA ALA A 262 -2.75 0.61 2.48
C ALA A 262 -2.53 1.27 1.11
N PRO A 263 -2.21 0.55 0.01
CA PRO A 263 -2.24 1.09 -1.35
C PRO A 263 -3.65 1.19 -1.95
N PHE A 264 -4.71 1.13 -1.12
CA PHE A 264 -6.13 1.20 -1.53
C PHE A 264 -6.62 0.03 -2.40
N PHE A 265 -5.96 -1.13 -2.35
CA PHE A 265 -6.43 -2.31 -3.10
C PHE A 265 -7.46 -3.10 -2.29
N GLY A 266 -7.13 -3.41 -1.04
CA GLY A 266 -8.06 -4.05 -0.10
C GLY A 266 -8.58 -5.39 -0.57
N ASN A 267 -7.72 -6.20 -1.16
CA ASN A 267 -8.09 -7.45 -1.83
C ASN A 267 -7.10 -8.59 -1.48
N GLU A 268 -7.63 -9.76 -1.19
CA GLU A 268 -6.86 -10.93 -0.78
C GLU A 268 -5.93 -11.49 -1.87
N LEU A 269 -6.26 -11.37 -3.16
CA LEU A 269 -5.38 -11.82 -4.25
C LEU A 269 -4.14 -10.92 -4.36
N ALA A 270 -4.32 -9.60 -4.23
CA ALA A 270 -3.22 -8.65 -4.16
C ALA A 270 -2.30 -8.96 -2.96
N SER A 271 -2.90 -9.24 -1.80
CA SER A 271 -2.17 -9.62 -0.59
C SER A 271 -1.44 -10.96 -0.72
N ILE A 272 -2.06 -11.98 -1.31
CA ILE A 272 -1.42 -13.27 -1.58
C ILE A 272 -0.21 -13.08 -2.49
N GLY A 273 -0.36 -12.30 -3.57
CA GLY A 273 0.74 -11.96 -4.46
C GLY A 273 1.89 -11.28 -3.73
N LEU A 274 1.58 -10.28 -2.89
CA LEU A 274 2.56 -9.59 -2.06
C LEU A 274 3.33 -10.55 -1.13
N ILE A 275 2.60 -11.39 -0.38
CA ILE A 275 3.19 -12.33 0.59
C ILE A 275 4.03 -13.39 -0.12
N LEU A 276 3.54 -13.97 -1.22
CA LEU A 276 4.30 -14.95 -2.01
C LEU A 276 5.58 -14.34 -2.58
N GLY A 277 5.51 -13.10 -3.07
CA GLY A 277 6.69 -12.37 -3.54
C GLY A 277 7.70 -12.11 -2.43
N ALA A 278 7.25 -11.76 -1.23
CA ALA A 278 8.12 -11.58 -0.05
C ALA A 278 8.75 -12.90 0.41
N LEU A 279 7.99 -14.00 0.43
CA LEU A 279 8.49 -15.32 0.79
C LEU A 279 9.50 -15.85 -0.25
N LEU A 280 9.28 -15.56 -1.53
CA LEU A 280 10.25 -15.85 -2.59
C LEU A 280 11.54 -15.05 -2.41
N ALA A 281 11.44 -13.76 -2.07
CA ALA A 281 12.62 -12.94 -1.77
C ALA A 281 13.43 -13.53 -0.61
N TYR A 282 12.74 -13.91 0.46
CA TYR A 282 13.35 -14.49 1.65
C TYR A 282 14.00 -15.85 1.40
N SER A 283 13.38 -16.71 0.59
CA SER A 283 13.96 -18.02 0.27
C SER A 283 15.22 -17.92 -0.59
N LEU A 284 15.33 -16.86 -1.40
CA LEU A 284 16.52 -16.58 -2.21
C LEU A 284 17.63 -15.91 -1.41
N ASN A 285 17.26 -14.95 -0.54
CA ASN A 285 18.17 -14.34 0.41
C ASN A 285 17.40 -13.72 1.61
N PRO A 286 17.51 -14.30 2.82
CA PRO A 286 16.85 -13.79 4.03
C PRO A 286 17.24 -12.36 4.42
N SER A 287 18.40 -11.86 3.99
CA SER A 287 18.87 -10.49 4.25
C SER A 287 18.43 -9.48 3.19
N SER A 288 17.54 -9.87 2.26
CA SER A 288 17.04 -8.98 1.22
C SER A 288 15.75 -8.24 1.63
N PRO A 289 14.67 -8.92 2.07
CA PRO A 289 13.45 -8.22 2.50
C PRO A 289 13.59 -7.61 3.91
N VAL A 290 12.66 -6.71 4.25
CA VAL A 290 12.56 -6.07 5.58
C VAL A 290 13.86 -5.36 5.95
N TYR A 291 14.40 -4.58 5.00
CA TYR A 291 15.61 -3.79 5.17
C TYR A 291 16.84 -4.62 5.60
N GLY A 292 16.84 -5.92 5.29
CA GLY A 292 17.90 -6.85 5.68
C GLY A 292 17.94 -7.22 7.16
N SER A 293 16.89 -6.90 7.93
CA SER A 293 16.78 -7.24 9.36
C SER A 293 16.67 -8.75 9.66
N GLY A 294 16.31 -9.56 8.67
CA GLY A 294 16.03 -10.99 8.85
C GLY A 294 14.72 -11.29 9.59
N LEU A 295 13.85 -10.28 9.81
CA LEU A 295 12.63 -10.41 10.60
C LEU A 295 11.37 -10.74 9.79
N LEU A 296 11.48 -11.14 8.52
CA LEU A 296 10.30 -11.33 7.66
C LEU A 296 9.26 -12.31 8.23
N PRO A 297 9.62 -13.52 8.73
CA PRO A 297 8.63 -14.45 9.28
C PRO A 297 7.87 -13.86 10.47
N GLN A 298 8.60 -13.19 11.37
CA GLN A 298 8.03 -12.52 12.55
C GLN A 298 7.11 -11.38 12.13
N LEU A 299 7.51 -10.59 11.13
CA LEU A 299 6.74 -9.48 10.60
C LEU A 299 5.41 -9.97 10.00
N ILE A 300 5.44 -10.94 9.08
CA ILE A 300 4.22 -11.51 8.48
C ILE A 300 3.32 -12.09 9.57
N GLY A 301 3.88 -12.83 10.53
CA GLY A 301 3.13 -13.42 11.64
C GLY A 301 2.45 -12.37 12.52
N ALA A 302 3.18 -11.32 12.91
CA ALA A 302 2.65 -10.23 13.73
C ALA A 302 1.61 -9.39 12.99
N GLN A 303 1.82 -9.16 11.69
CA GLN A 303 0.88 -8.48 10.80
C GLN A 303 -0.42 -9.26 10.65
N ALA A 304 -0.34 -10.58 10.43
CA ALA A 304 -1.50 -11.45 10.37
C ALA A 304 -2.23 -11.49 11.73
N LEU A 305 -1.49 -11.55 12.84
CA LEU A 305 -2.04 -11.55 14.18
C LEU A 305 -2.79 -10.25 14.51
N THR A 306 -2.20 -9.08 14.23
CA THR A 306 -2.87 -7.80 14.52
C THR A 306 -4.14 -7.62 13.68
N SER A 307 -4.09 -8.05 12.42
CA SER A 307 -5.25 -8.05 11.53
C SER A 307 -6.35 -8.98 12.05
N ALA A 308 -6.00 -10.21 12.46
CA ALA A 308 -6.94 -11.16 13.04
C ALA A 308 -7.60 -10.61 14.32
N ILE A 309 -6.82 -10.07 15.26
CA ILE A 309 -7.33 -9.44 16.48
C ILE A 309 -8.25 -8.27 16.14
N GLY A 310 -7.82 -7.39 15.24
CA GLY A 310 -8.59 -6.20 14.83
C GLY A 310 -9.93 -6.58 14.22
N ILE A 311 -9.95 -7.54 13.30
CA ILE A 311 -11.18 -7.98 12.63
C ILE A 311 -12.11 -8.69 13.62
N MET A 312 -11.59 -9.55 14.49
CA MET A 312 -12.41 -10.28 15.47
C MET A 312 -13.04 -9.36 16.51
N ILE A 313 -12.26 -8.43 17.08
CA ILE A 313 -12.74 -7.47 18.08
C ILE A 313 -13.72 -6.47 17.45
N TRP A 314 -13.37 -5.93 16.29
CA TRP A 314 -14.16 -4.88 15.63
C TRP A 314 -15.15 -5.40 14.59
N ARG A 315 -15.44 -6.71 14.57
CA ARG A 315 -16.38 -7.35 13.63
C ARG A 315 -17.75 -6.66 13.61
N ARG A 316 -18.26 -6.26 14.79
CA ARG A 316 -19.52 -5.52 14.88
C ARG A 316 -19.46 -4.16 14.18
N GLN A 317 -18.33 -3.47 14.22
CA GLN A 317 -18.17 -2.19 13.52
C GLN A 317 -18.12 -2.40 12.01
N TRP A 318 -17.45 -3.45 11.54
CA TRP A 318 -17.52 -3.89 10.14
C TRP A 318 -18.97 -4.12 9.70
N MET A 319 -19.75 -4.88 10.47
CA MET A 319 -21.16 -5.13 10.17
C MET A 319 -22.02 -3.85 10.11
N LEU A 320 -21.79 -2.93 11.04
CA LEU A 320 -22.59 -1.69 11.14
C LEU A 320 -22.23 -0.66 10.05
N ARG A 321 -21.00 -0.68 9.55
CA ARG A 321 -20.45 0.40 8.70
C ARG A 321 -20.08 -0.06 7.30
N GLY A 322 -20.07 -1.37 7.04
CA GLY A 322 -19.57 -1.97 5.80
C GLY A 322 -18.04 -1.94 5.66
N TRP A 323 -17.35 -1.03 6.36
CA TRP A 323 -15.90 -0.91 6.36
C TRP A 323 -15.37 -0.44 7.73
N TYR A 324 -14.20 -0.96 8.13
CA TYR A 324 -13.50 -0.52 9.34
C TYR A 324 -11.97 -0.63 9.16
N PRO A 325 -11.17 0.32 9.64
CA PRO A 325 -9.74 0.39 9.30
C PRO A 325 -8.85 -0.55 10.15
N THR A 326 -9.10 -1.87 10.10
CA THR A 326 -8.35 -2.88 10.88
C THR A 326 -6.92 -3.11 10.39
N TYR A 327 -6.61 -2.70 9.16
CA TYR A 327 -5.27 -2.81 8.56
C TYR A 327 -4.25 -1.81 9.14
N ILE A 328 -4.69 -0.75 9.82
CA ILE A 328 -3.81 0.34 10.26
C ILE A 328 -2.59 -0.15 11.06
N PRO A 329 -2.74 -0.94 12.14
CA PRO A 329 -1.60 -1.40 12.92
C PRO A 329 -0.68 -2.35 12.15
N LEU A 330 -1.19 -3.03 11.12
CA LEU A 330 -0.42 -3.94 10.24
C LEU A 330 0.69 -3.20 9.50
N VAL A 331 0.43 -1.98 9.06
CA VAL A 331 1.35 -1.14 8.28
C VAL A 331 1.93 0.03 9.09
N SER A 332 1.87 -0.03 10.42
CA SER A 332 2.44 1.02 11.28
C SER A 332 3.05 0.47 12.56
N VAL A 333 2.21 0.23 13.56
CA VAL A 333 2.61 -0.15 14.92
C VAL A 333 3.43 -1.45 14.93
N VAL A 334 2.96 -2.49 14.25
CA VAL A 334 3.62 -3.80 14.27
C VAL A 334 5.01 -3.73 13.62
N PRO A 335 5.17 -3.26 12.37
CA PRO A 335 6.49 -3.16 11.77
C PRO A 335 7.45 -2.26 12.55
N ALA A 336 6.97 -1.11 13.06
CA ALA A 336 7.79 -0.23 13.89
C ALA A 336 8.27 -0.92 15.16
N ALA A 337 7.39 -1.65 15.86
CA ALA A 337 7.76 -2.37 17.08
C ALA A 337 8.82 -3.43 16.82
N LEU A 338 8.67 -4.22 15.76
CA LEU A 338 9.62 -5.28 15.43
C LEU A 338 10.98 -4.71 15.00
N LEU A 339 10.99 -3.62 14.22
CA LEU A 339 12.23 -2.99 13.76
C LEU A 339 12.95 -2.25 14.90
N THR A 340 12.23 -1.73 15.90
CA THR A 340 12.83 -1.04 17.04
C THR A 340 13.25 -2.01 18.16
N HIS A 341 12.42 -2.99 18.49
CA HIS A 341 12.59 -3.84 19.69
C HIS A 341 12.88 -5.32 19.37
N GLY A 342 12.92 -5.70 18.09
CA GLY A 342 13.21 -7.06 17.64
C GLY A 342 11.98 -7.97 17.54
N GLY A 343 12.23 -9.23 17.16
CA GLY A 343 11.19 -10.22 16.83
C GLY A 343 10.73 -11.12 17.98
N SER A 344 10.84 -10.69 19.25
CA SER A 344 10.42 -11.53 20.39
C SER A 344 8.90 -11.70 20.45
N TRP A 345 8.44 -12.78 21.07
CA TRP A 345 6.99 -13.04 21.21
C TRP A 345 6.28 -11.93 21.98
N GLN A 346 6.92 -11.36 22.99
CA GLN A 346 6.40 -10.23 23.77
C GLN A 346 6.18 -9.00 22.87
N VAL A 347 7.13 -8.65 22.00
CA VAL A 347 6.97 -7.53 21.03
C VAL A 347 5.81 -7.84 20.09
N ILE A 348 5.79 -9.04 19.52
CA ILE A 348 4.76 -9.46 18.55
C ILE A 348 3.35 -9.37 19.18
N ALA A 349 3.14 -9.98 20.34
CA ALA A 349 1.84 -10.04 20.98
C ALA A 349 1.37 -8.66 21.46
N SER A 350 2.25 -7.88 22.11
CA SER A 350 1.91 -6.56 22.63
C SER A 350 1.62 -5.56 21.50
N SER A 351 2.47 -5.49 20.47
CA SER A 351 2.26 -4.60 19.32
C SER A 351 1.00 -4.96 18.54
N ALA A 352 0.75 -6.25 18.33
CA ALA A 352 -0.44 -6.71 17.62
C ALA A 352 -1.74 -6.37 18.36
N LEU A 353 -1.77 -6.62 19.67
CA LEU A 353 -2.95 -6.36 20.51
C LEU A 353 -3.20 -4.86 20.69
N LEU A 354 -2.21 -4.11 21.15
CA LEU A 354 -2.34 -2.67 21.40
C LEU A 354 -2.66 -1.92 20.11
N GLY A 355 -1.99 -2.27 19.00
CA GLY A 355 -2.26 -1.70 17.69
C GLY A 355 -3.70 -1.96 17.25
N ALA A 356 -4.18 -3.19 17.34
CA ALA A 356 -5.54 -3.56 16.95
C ALA A 356 -6.63 -2.89 17.81
N LEU A 357 -6.35 -2.63 19.08
CA LEU A 357 -7.30 -1.98 19.99
C LEU A 357 -7.36 -0.46 19.81
N ILE A 358 -6.25 0.19 19.50
CA ILE A 358 -6.15 1.66 19.52
C ILE A 358 -6.31 2.26 18.12
N ALA A 359 -5.62 1.73 17.12
CA ALA A 359 -5.51 2.39 15.83
C ALA A 359 -6.84 2.42 15.04
N PRO A 360 -7.56 1.29 14.86
CA PRO A 360 -8.82 1.28 14.11
C PRO A 360 -9.90 2.26 14.64
N PRO A 361 -10.22 2.31 15.96
CA PRO A 361 -11.20 3.26 16.46
C PRO A 361 -10.73 4.72 16.39
N LEU A 362 -9.43 4.99 16.60
CA LEU A 362 -8.90 6.34 16.50
C LEU A 362 -9.02 6.87 15.07
N ALA A 363 -8.61 6.09 14.07
CA ALA A 363 -8.76 6.45 12.67
C ALA A 363 -10.21 6.73 12.30
N CYS A 364 -11.12 5.86 12.75
CA CYS A 364 -12.53 6.04 12.53
C CYS A 364 -13.08 7.34 13.17
N ALA A 365 -12.63 7.68 14.37
CA ALA A 365 -13.04 8.89 15.08
C ALA A 365 -12.49 10.17 14.42
N ILE A 366 -11.28 10.13 13.86
CA ILE A 366 -10.70 11.25 13.11
C ILE A 366 -11.42 11.41 11.77
N ALA A 367 -11.56 10.32 11.01
CA ALA A 367 -12.18 10.35 9.68
C ALA A 367 -13.61 10.90 9.70
N LYS A 368 -14.39 10.60 10.74
CA LYS A 368 -15.75 11.17 10.92
C LYS A 368 -15.80 12.68 11.12
N ARG A 369 -14.70 13.29 11.57
CA ARG A 369 -14.60 14.73 11.82
C ARG A 369 -13.95 15.47 10.67
N LEU A 370 -13.49 14.76 9.64
CA LEU A 370 -12.91 15.40 8.46
C LEU A 370 -14.01 16.06 7.63
N PRO A 371 -13.70 17.22 7.01
CA PRO A 371 -14.55 17.81 5.98
C PRO A 371 -14.83 16.84 4.82
N ALA A 372 -16.01 16.97 4.19
CA ALA A 372 -16.43 16.08 3.10
C ALA A 372 -15.58 16.19 1.82
N ASP A 373 -14.85 17.29 1.66
CA ASP A 373 -13.88 17.52 0.59
C ASP A 373 -12.50 16.86 0.85
N MET A 374 -12.34 16.15 1.97
CA MET A 374 -11.11 15.45 2.33
C MET A 374 -11.32 13.94 2.40
N HIS A 375 -10.39 13.19 1.81
CA HIS A 375 -10.47 11.72 1.83
C HIS A 375 -10.19 11.15 3.24
N ALA A 376 -10.96 10.12 3.62
CA ALA A 376 -10.91 9.52 4.96
C ALA A 376 -9.54 8.94 5.34
N TYR A 377 -8.67 8.62 4.37
CA TYR A 377 -7.34 8.10 4.65
C TYR A 377 -6.46 9.06 5.48
N ILE A 378 -6.73 10.36 5.48
CA ILE A 378 -6.05 11.32 6.37
C ILE A 378 -6.23 10.89 7.83
N GLY A 379 -7.43 10.42 8.19
CA GLY A 379 -7.70 9.85 9.51
C GLY A 379 -6.91 8.57 9.77
N ASN A 380 -6.74 7.72 8.75
CA ASN A 380 -5.97 6.49 8.86
C ASN A 380 -4.49 6.79 9.14
N VAL A 381 -3.86 7.66 8.36
CA VAL A 381 -2.43 7.99 8.51
C VAL A 381 -2.15 8.79 9.78
N LEU A 382 -3.07 9.67 10.22
CA LEU A 382 -2.96 10.33 11.53
C LEU A 382 -3.03 9.32 12.67
N SER A 383 -3.93 8.33 12.57
CA SER A 383 -3.99 7.27 13.55
C SER A 383 -2.73 6.41 13.56
N MET A 384 -2.12 6.13 12.39
CA MET A 384 -0.83 5.43 12.32
C MET A 384 0.24 6.18 13.11
N ALA A 385 0.35 7.51 12.91
CA ALA A 385 1.33 8.35 13.62
C ALA A 385 1.11 8.30 15.14
N ILE A 386 -0.11 8.61 15.58
CA ILE A 386 -0.44 8.72 17.01
C ILE A 386 -0.30 7.37 17.71
N SER A 387 -0.84 6.30 17.13
CA SER A 387 -0.75 4.97 17.73
C SER A 387 0.70 4.48 17.79
N THR A 388 1.51 4.72 16.77
CA THR A 388 2.93 4.34 16.80
C THR A 388 3.69 5.15 17.85
N LEU A 389 3.48 6.47 17.90
CA LEU A 389 4.15 7.33 18.88
C LEU A 389 3.85 6.93 20.33
N LEU A 390 2.63 6.47 20.61
CA LEU A 390 2.21 6.04 21.96
C LEU A 390 2.65 4.61 22.30
N ILE A 391 2.50 3.68 21.37
CA ILE A 391 2.63 2.24 21.64
C ILE A 391 4.10 1.82 21.66
N ILE A 392 4.96 2.36 20.78
CA ILE A 392 6.35 1.91 20.68
C ILE A 392 7.15 2.16 21.97
N PRO A 393 7.08 3.35 22.61
CA PRO A 393 7.74 3.57 23.90
C PRO A 393 7.17 2.69 25.01
N LEU A 394 5.84 2.48 25.01
CA LEU A 394 5.18 1.62 26.00
C LEU A 394 5.67 0.17 25.91
N ILE A 395 5.82 -0.37 24.70
CA ILE A 395 6.39 -1.72 24.49
C ILE A 395 7.84 -1.77 24.96
N GLY A 396 8.63 -0.75 24.68
CA GLY A 396 10.01 -0.66 25.18
C GLY A 396 10.07 -0.72 26.70
N TRP A 397 9.17 0.00 27.38
CA TRP A 397 9.04 -0.05 28.83
C TRP A 397 8.59 -1.42 29.35
N LEU A 398 7.65 -2.09 28.67
CA LEU A 398 7.15 -3.42 29.04
C LEU A 398 8.18 -4.55 28.86
N ILE A 399 9.20 -4.37 28.03
CA ILE A 399 10.24 -5.38 27.80
C ILE A 399 11.44 -5.15 28.71
N ALA A 400 11.66 -3.91 29.14
CA ALA A 400 12.75 -3.55 30.05
C ALA A 400 12.46 -3.93 31.52
N ASN A 401 11.19 -4.16 31.87
CA ASN A 401 10.74 -4.61 33.19
C ASN A 401 10.13 -6.01 33.09
#